data_AF-A0A9E4WEL5-F1
#
_entry.id   AF-A0A9E4WEL5-F1
#
_cell.length_a   1.000
_cell.length_b   1.000
_cell.length_c   1.000
_cell.angle_alpha   90.00
_cell.angle_beta   90.00
_cell.angle_gamma   90.00
#
_symmetry.space_group_name_H-M   'P 1'
#
loop_
_entity.id
_entity.type
_entity.pdbx_description
1 polymer ?
#
loop_
_entity_poly.entity_id
_entity_poly.type
_entity_poly.pdbx_seq_one_letter_code
_entity_poly.pdbx_strand_id
1 'polypeptide(L)'
;MTTQDADPIDIDPSLVGTLELAGFDVPYVDLEAHPHMASRLAFDGTQYTFDSSFPTKGHSAVMPAAIAEHQQDGKRILVAERGERYYVYLA
;
A
#
# COMPACT_ATOMS: atom_id res chain seq x y z
N MET A 1 8.99 -26.60 6.40
CA MET A 1 8.81 -25.68 5.27
C MET A 1 9.44 -24.37 5.68
N THR A 2 10.62 -24.06 5.13
CA THR A 2 11.21 -22.72 5.23
C THR A 2 10.21 -21.75 4.62
N THR A 3 9.65 -20.87 5.44
CA THR A 3 9.00 -19.65 4.97
C THR A 3 10.07 -18.92 4.18
N GLN A 4 10.03 -19.05 2.86
CA GLN A 4 10.86 -18.25 1.97
C GLN A 4 10.34 -16.82 2.14
N ASP A 5 11.02 -16.11 3.01
CA ASP A 5 10.86 -14.69 3.30
C ASP A 5 11.17 -13.97 1.98
N ALA A 6 10.17 -13.84 1.09
CA ALA A 6 10.38 -13.26 -0.23
C ALA A 6 10.91 -11.83 -0.06
N ASP A 7 12.07 -11.53 -0.63
CA ASP A 7 12.69 -10.22 -0.54
C ASP A 7 11.66 -9.11 -0.86
N PRO A 8 11.65 -8.00 -0.11
CA PRO A 8 10.72 -6.92 -0.37
C PRO A 8 10.94 -6.38 -1.78
N ILE A 9 9.85 -6.03 -2.48
CA ILE A 9 9.96 -5.31 -3.74
C ILE A 9 10.42 -3.89 -3.41
N ASP A 10 11.56 -3.50 -3.96
CA ASP A 10 12.06 -2.13 -3.87
C ASP A 10 11.30 -1.24 -4.86
N ILE A 11 10.60 -0.24 -4.33
CA ILE A 11 9.77 0.68 -5.11
C ILE A 11 10.62 1.86 -5.54
N ASP A 12 10.76 2.03 -6.86
CA ASP A 12 11.36 3.22 -7.44
C ASP A 12 10.57 4.46 -7.01
N PRO A 13 11.19 5.45 -6.33
CA PRO A 13 10.51 6.65 -5.88
C PRO A 13 9.86 7.47 -6.99
N SER A 14 10.34 7.35 -8.23
CA SER A 14 9.74 8.04 -9.38
C SER A 14 8.38 7.47 -9.81
N LEU A 15 8.04 6.28 -9.34
CA LEU A 15 6.75 5.63 -9.59
C LEU A 15 5.73 5.91 -8.48
N VAL A 16 6.15 6.53 -7.38
CA VAL A 16 5.26 6.86 -6.26
C VAL A 16 4.54 8.17 -6.53
N GLY A 17 3.24 8.07 -6.75
CA GLY A 17 2.32 9.19 -6.81
C GLY A 17 1.56 9.39 -5.49
N THR A 18 0.42 10.04 -5.60
CA THR A 18 -0.47 10.34 -4.50
C THR A 18 -1.86 9.81 -4.81
N LEU A 19 -2.43 9.04 -3.89
CA LEU A 19 -3.85 8.68 -3.91
C LEU A 19 -4.60 9.68 -3.03
N GLU A 20 -5.46 10.47 -3.66
CA GLU A 20 -6.36 11.39 -2.98
C GLU A 20 -7.53 10.60 -2.36
N LEU A 21 -7.67 10.69 -1.04
CA LEU A 21 -8.79 10.12 -0.29
C LEU A 21 -9.63 11.25 0.30
N ALA A 22 -10.82 10.92 0.80
CA ALA A 22 -11.73 11.91 1.36
C ALA A 22 -11.10 12.59 2.61
N GLY A 23 -10.47 13.74 2.39
CA GLY A 23 -9.92 14.61 3.44
C GLY A 23 -8.41 14.50 3.67
N PHE A 24 -7.69 13.62 2.96
CA PHE A 24 -6.24 13.50 3.06
C PHE A 24 -5.65 12.71 1.88
N ASP A 25 -4.33 12.80 1.75
CA ASP A 25 -3.55 12.19 0.69
C ASP A 25 -2.64 11.10 1.25
N VAL A 26 -2.42 10.04 0.48
CA VAL A 26 -1.46 8.98 0.83
C VAL A 26 -0.54 8.64 -0.34
N PRO A 27 0.72 8.24 -0.06
CA PRO A 27 1.62 7.80 -1.13
C PRO A 27 1.07 6.53 -1.77
N TYR A 28 1.23 6.46 -3.08
CA TYR A 28 0.54 5.51 -3.94
C TYR A 28 1.48 4.98 -5.03
N VAL A 29 1.41 3.68 -5.31
CA VAL A 29 2.17 3.05 -6.41
C VAL A 29 1.27 2.13 -7.24
N ASP A 30 1.39 2.21 -8.56
CA ASP A 30 0.77 1.26 -9.48
C ASP A 30 1.68 0.05 -9.70
N LEU A 31 1.21 -1.15 -9.35
CA LEU A 31 1.92 -2.41 -9.49
C LEU A 31 1.30 -3.33 -10.56
N GLU A 32 0.53 -2.79 -11.51
CA GLU A 32 -0.08 -3.56 -12.60
C GLU A 32 0.97 -4.36 -13.40
N ALA A 33 2.16 -3.78 -13.60
CA ALA A 33 3.28 -4.41 -14.30
C ALA A 33 3.98 -5.52 -13.48
N HIS A 34 3.71 -5.64 -12.17
CA HIS A 34 4.32 -6.66 -11.33
C HIS A 34 3.54 -7.98 -11.38
N PRO A 35 4.24 -9.12 -11.60
CA PRO A 35 3.59 -10.41 -11.84
C PRO A 35 2.81 -10.93 -10.63
N HIS A 36 3.21 -10.56 -9.42
CA HIS A 36 2.59 -11.01 -8.17
C HIS A 36 2.53 -9.87 -7.15
N MET A 37 1.50 -9.92 -6.29
CA MET A 37 1.44 -9.06 -5.10
C MET A 37 2.51 -9.50 -4.12
N ALA A 38 3.37 -8.57 -3.69
CA ALA A 38 4.34 -8.83 -2.63
C ALA A 38 3.72 -8.61 -1.25
N SER A 39 4.09 -9.44 -0.29
CA SER A 39 3.74 -9.24 1.12
C SER A 39 4.50 -8.10 1.77
N ARG A 40 5.61 -7.66 1.16
CA ARG A 40 6.48 -6.59 1.66
C ARG A 40 6.99 -5.70 0.54
N LEU A 41 7.04 -4.41 0.82
CA LEU A 41 7.57 -3.37 -0.07
C LEU A 41 8.67 -2.61 0.67
N ALA A 42 9.63 -2.07 -0.06
CA ALA A 42 10.60 -1.11 0.44
C ALA A 42 10.44 0.20 -0.34
N PHE A 43 10.35 1.32 0.37
CA PHE A 43 10.24 2.65 -0.21
C PHE A 43 10.92 3.66 0.70
N ASP A 44 11.78 4.51 0.14
CA ASP A 44 12.54 5.55 0.88
C ASP A 44 13.24 5.01 2.14
N GLY A 45 13.91 3.86 2.01
CA GLY A 45 14.59 3.18 3.11
C GLY A 45 13.68 2.61 4.21
N THR A 46 12.35 2.70 4.03
CA THR A 46 11.35 2.17 4.96
C THR A 46 10.79 0.86 4.41
N GLN A 47 10.71 -0.16 5.26
CA GLN A 47 10.06 -1.42 4.92
C GLN A 47 8.60 -1.38 5.33
N TYR A 48 7.72 -1.75 4.40
CA TYR A 48 6.28 -1.81 4.62
C TYR A 48 5.80 -3.25 4.50
N THR A 49 4.90 -3.65 5.37
CA THR A 49 4.27 -4.98 5.37
C THR A 49 2.80 -4.86 5.01
N PHE A 50 2.31 -5.81 4.21
CA PHE A 50 0.90 -5.89 3.85
C PHE A 50 0.02 -5.98 5.10
N ASP A 51 -1.00 -5.15 5.16
CA ASP A 51 -2.00 -5.13 6.23
C ASP A 51 -3.37 -5.57 5.71
N SER A 52 -3.90 -4.85 4.72
CA SER A 52 -5.28 -5.04 4.25
C SER A 52 -5.42 -4.68 2.77
N SER A 53 -6.58 -5.02 2.18
CA SER A 53 -6.88 -4.64 0.80
C SER A 53 -8.35 -4.32 0.59
N PHE A 54 -8.61 -3.40 -0.33
CA PHE A 54 -9.92 -2.85 -0.65
C PHE A 54 -10.19 -2.98 -2.15
N PRO A 55 -11.45 -3.20 -2.58
CA PRO A 55 -11.78 -3.14 -4.00
C PRO A 55 -11.65 -1.70 -4.51
N THR A 56 -11.07 -1.48 -5.69
CA THR A 56 -10.96 -0.14 -6.29
C THR A 56 -12.34 0.50 -6.48
N LYS A 57 -13.36 -0.31 -6.78
CA LYS A 57 -14.77 0.13 -6.82
C LYS A 57 -15.35 0.13 -5.42
N GLY A 58 -15.75 1.30 -4.93
CA GLY A 58 -16.39 1.46 -3.62
C GLY A 58 -15.44 1.62 -2.43
N HIS A 59 -14.11 1.63 -2.66
CA HIS A 59 -13.13 1.87 -1.59
C HIS A 59 -13.42 3.14 -0.78
N SER A 60 -13.91 4.19 -1.43
CA SER A 60 -14.12 5.52 -0.84
C SER A 60 -15.09 5.51 0.35
N ALA A 61 -15.91 4.47 0.51
CA ALA A 61 -16.82 4.32 1.63
C ALA A 61 -16.14 3.80 2.92
N VAL A 62 -15.02 3.07 2.82
CA VAL A 62 -14.42 2.32 3.95
C VAL A 62 -12.92 2.56 4.12
N MET A 63 -12.18 2.68 3.03
CA MET A 63 -10.73 2.82 3.03
C MET A 63 -10.25 4.11 3.71
N PRO A 64 -10.90 5.28 3.53
CA PRO A 64 -10.48 6.50 4.21
C PRO A 64 -10.51 6.38 5.75
N ALA A 65 -11.55 5.74 6.31
CA ALA A 65 -11.67 5.58 7.75
C ALA A 65 -10.59 4.65 8.32
N ALA A 66 -10.32 3.51 7.65
CA ALA A 66 -9.27 2.58 8.05
C ALA A 66 -7.87 3.21 7.99
N ILE A 67 -7.60 3.99 6.94
CA ILE A 67 -6.33 4.70 6.81
C ILE A 67 -6.19 5.81 7.86
N ALA A 68 -7.26 6.55 8.14
CA ALA A 68 -7.23 7.57 9.19
C ALA A 68 -6.92 6.98 10.58
N GLU A 69 -7.47 5.80 10.90
CA GLU A 69 -7.15 5.07 12.14
C GLU A 69 -5.65 4.74 12.21
N HIS A 70 -5.06 4.21 11.14
CA HIS A 70 -3.62 3.94 11.10
C HIS A 70 -2.76 5.20 11.20
N GLN A 71 -3.18 6.32 10.62
CA GLN A 71 -2.47 7.60 10.77
C GLN A 71 -2.56 8.12 12.22
N GLN A 72 -3.70 7.96 12.89
CA GLN A 72 -3.87 8.33 14.30
C GLN A 72 -2.98 7.48 15.23
N ASP A 73 -2.77 6.21 14.86
CA ASP A 73 -1.80 5.32 15.53
C ASP A 73 -0.33 5.66 15.23
N GLY A 74 -0.07 6.66 14.37
CA GLY A 74 1.27 7.09 13.98
C GLY A 74 1.96 6.17 12.99
N LYS A 75 1.23 5.25 12.34
CA LYS A 75 1.79 4.33 11.34
C LYS A 75 2.06 5.05 10.03
N ARG A 76 3.13 4.67 9.34
CA ARG A 76 3.38 5.12 7.97
C ARG A 76 2.66 4.19 7.00
N ILE A 77 2.07 4.78 5.97
CA ILE A 77 1.17 4.06 5.07
C ILE A 77 1.69 4.20 3.64
N LEU A 78 1.67 3.10 2.89
CA LEU A 78 1.89 3.08 1.46
C LEU A 78 0.74 2.28 0.82
N VAL A 79 0.11 2.84 -0.21
CA VAL A 79 -0.94 2.16 -0.95
C VAL A 79 -0.38 1.67 -2.28
N ALA A 80 -0.67 0.43 -2.64
CA ALA A 80 -0.42 -0.08 -3.99
C ALA A 80 -1.74 -0.43 -4.69
N GLU A 81 -1.87 -0.15 -5.98
CA GLU A 81 -2.94 -0.68 -6.82
C GLU A 81 -2.42 -1.84 -7.66
N ARG A 82 -3.26 -2.87 -7.81
CA ARG A 82 -3.04 -3.91 -8.80
C ARG A 82 -4.38 -4.56 -9.16
N GLY A 83 -4.72 -4.57 -10.44
CA GLY A 83 -6.02 -5.00 -10.93
C GLY A 83 -7.14 -4.20 -10.26
N GLU A 84 -8.17 -4.89 -9.76
CA GLU A 84 -9.32 -4.22 -9.13
C GLU A 84 -9.17 -4.00 -7.61
N ARG A 85 -7.93 -3.88 -7.10
CA ARG A 85 -7.70 -3.73 -5.65
C ARG A 85 -6.63 -2.69 -5.30
N TYR A 86 -6.92 -1.97 -4.21
CA TYR A 86 -5.93 -1.25 -3.41
C TYR A 86 -5.42 -2.16 -2.30
N TYR A 87 -4.11 -2.13 -2.06
CA TYR A 87 -3.40 -2.86 -1.02
C TYR A 87 -2.75 -1.84 -0.11
N VAL A 88 -3.04 -1.94 1.19
CA VAL A 88 -2.49 -1.05 2.21
C VAL A 88 -1.32 -1.74 2.88
N TYR A 89 -0.19 -1.04 2.95
CA TYR A 89 1.00 -1.49 3.62
C TYR A 89 1.37 -0.51 4.74
N LEU A 90 1.85 -1.05 5.85
CA LEU A 90 2.18 -0.31 7.07
C LEU A 90 3.66 -0.50 7.43
N ALA A 91 4.27 0.54 7.98
CA ALA A 91 5.59 0.51 8.60
C ALA A 91 5.56 0.99 10.05
#